data_AF-A0ABD1CBN6-F1
#
_entry.id   AF-A0ABD1CBN6-F1
#
_cell.length_a   1.000
_cell.length_b   1.000
_cell.length_c   1.000
_cell.angle_alpha   90.00
_cell.angle_beta   90.00
_cell.angle_gamma   90.00
#
_symmetry.space_group_name_H-M   'P 1'
#
loop_
_entity.id
_entity.type
_entity.pdbx_description
1 polymer ?
#
loop_
_entity_poly.entity_id
_entity_poly.type
_entity_poly.pdbx_seq_one_letter_code
_entity_poly.pdbx_strand_id
1 'polypeptide(L)'
;MKLFLLLVVLGVGMSSATLRSEVDQLLAFYPMEEVREIYDWWITHDAEVGEIYAFMQSNYANDAWSVLVTQPELQGVGAWTEARGVNLRDYLDFVAAMFGWTPLPRAVRNGKARSWASMMEEIRSVTDTPGALVLANEFIATPGSEFAELYRMTQDARPAFTRTMNDPEVQRWAAQLRAFGVDIDGTVARLQSFFGWN
;
A
#
# COMPACT_ATOMS: atom_id res chain seq x y z
N MET A 1 -0.55 -5.41 9.85
CA MET A 1 -0.83 -4.21 9.00
C MET A 1 0.37 -3.25 8.97
N LYS A 2 1.59 -3.78 8.78
CA LYS A 2 2.86 -3.01 8.83
C LYS A 2 3.56 -2.91 7.47
N LEU A 3 3.12 -3.69 6.47
CA LEU A 3 3.78 -3.75 5.16
C LEU A 3 2.86 -3.74 3.94
N PHE A 4 1.53 -3.73 4.08
CA PHE A 4 0.66 -3.59 2.91
C PHE A 4 0.88 -2.26 2.17
N LEU A 5 1.36 -1.22 2.86
CA LEU A 5 1.81 0.04 2.25
C LEU A 5 3.27 0.03 1.81
N LEU A 6 4.09 -0.92 2.26
CA LEU A 6 5.45 -1.14 1.71
C LEU A 6 5.39 -2.01 0.44
N LEU A 7 4.38 -2.88 0.34
CA LEU A 7 4.02 -3.58 -0.89
C LEU A 7 3.46 -2.63 -1.96
N VAL A 8 3.00 -1.42 -1.58
CA VAL A 8 2.67 -0.36 -2.55
C VAL A 8 3.90 0.10 -3.35
N VAL A 9 5.12 -0.23 -2.91
CA VAL A 9 6.37 0.24 -3.52
C VAL A 9 7.06 -0.80 -4.42
N LEU A 10 6.59 -2.05 -4.45
CA LEU A 10 7.37 -3.13 -5.09
C LEU A 10 6.71 -3.67 -6.36
N GLY A 11 6.94 -2.90 -7.42
CA GLY A 11 6.63 -3.24 -8.79
C GLY A 11 7.21 -4.56 -9.29
N VAL A 12 6.43 -5.32 -10.05
CA VAL A 12 6.89 -6.54 -10.69
C VAL A 12 7.18 -6.28 -12.17
N GLY A 13 8.44 -6.36 -12.58
CA GLY A 13 8.83 -6.36 -13.99
C GLY A 13 10.34 -6.40 -14.20
N MET A 14 10.88 -7.50 -14.75
CA MET A 14 12.32 -7.80 -14.94
C MET A 14 13.09 -6.65 -15.62
N SER A 15 14.22 -6.09 -15.15
CA SER A 15 15.53 -6.70 -14.86
C SER A 15 16.50 -5.79 -14.05
N SER A 16 16.93 -6.25 -12.86
CA SER A 16 18.32 -6.31 -12.31
C SER A 16 18.35 -7.46 -11.30
N ALA A 17 19.51 -8.07 -11.06
CA ALA A 17 19.55 -9.35 -10.34
C ALA A 17 19.30 -9.24 -8.82
N THR A 18 19.63 -8.12 -8.19
CA THR A 18 19.61 -7.97 -6.72
C THR A 18 18.28 -7.43 -6.21
N LEU A 19 17.87 -6.21 -6.60
CA LEU A 19 16.61 -5.63 -6.11
C LEU A 19 15.41 -6.51 -6.45
N ARG A 20 15.31 -6.98 -7.70
CA ARG A 20 14.22 -7.87 -8.13
C ARG A 20 14.12 -9.11 -7.24
N SER A 21 15.26 -9.73 -6.96
CA SER A 21 15.34 -10.93 -6.13
C SER A 21 14.97 -10.64 -4.67
N GLU A 22 15.47 -9.53 -4.10
CA GLU A 22 15.14 -9.09 -2.74
C GLU A 22 13.64 -8.81 -2.61
N VAL A 23 13.05 -8.17 -3.62
CA VAL A 23 11.60 -7.92 -3.71
C VAL A 23 10.81 -9.23 -3.80
N ASP A 24 11.24 -10.18 -4.64
CA ASP A 24 10.55 -11.47 -4.79
C ASP A 24 10.58 -12.29 -3.50
N GLN A 25 11.69 -12.24 -2.76
CA GLN A 25 11.78 -12.88 -1.45
C GLN A 25 10.84 -12.23 -0.42
N LEU A 26 10.67 -10.91 -0.45
CA LEU A 26 9.70 -10.22 0.40
C LEU A 26 8.26 -10.52 0.00
N LEU A 27 7.96 -10.61 -1.30
CA LEU A 27 6.64 -10.94 -1.81
C LEU A 27 6.20 -12.37 -1.43
N ALA A 28 7.14 -13.29 -1.23
CA ALA A 28 6.83 -14.67 -0.81
C ALA A 28 6.11 -14.76 0.56
N PHE A 29 6.22 -13.73 1.41
CA PHE A 29 5.51 -13.64 2.70
C PHE A 29 4.04 -13.23 2.55
N TYR A 30 3.62 -12.87 1.33
CA TYR A 30 2.29 -12.40 1.00
C TYR A 30 1.72 -13.23 -0.15
N PRO A 31 0.92 -14.28 0.15
CA PRO A 31 0.27 -15.06 -0.90
C PRO A 31 -0.79 -14.20 -1.60
N MET A 32 -0.38 -13.45 -2.62
CA MET A 32 -1.21 -12.41 -3.25
C MET A 32 -2.48 -12.97 -3.88
N GLU A 33 -2.46 -14.23 -4.33
CA GLU A 33 -3.64 -14.92 -4.86
C GLU A 33 -4.67 -15.20 -3.74
N GLU A 34 -4.24 -15.76 -2.62
CA GLU A 34 -5.11 -16.02 -1.46
C GLU A 34 -5.64 -14.72 -0.84
N VAL A 35 -4.79 -13.69 -0.73
CA VAL A 35 -5.22 -12.35 -0.30
C VAL A 35 -6.30 -11.80 -1.23
N ARG A 36 -6.15 -11.98 -2.55
CA ARG A 36 -7.14 -11.55 -3.54
C ARG A 36 -8.44 -12.31 -3.38
N GLU A 37 -8.39 -13.62 -3.18
CA GLU A 37 -9.59 -14.45 -2.97
C GLU A 37 -10.37 -14.03 -1.72
N ILE A 38 -9.68 -13.76 -0.62
CA ILE A 38 -10.29 -13.20 0.61
C ILE A 38 -10.98 -11.89 0.26
N TYR A 39 -10.28 -10.97 -0.40
CA TYR A 39 -10.81 -9.66 -0.76
C TYR A 39 -12.05 -9.73 -1.68
N ASP A 40 -11.99 -10.54 -2.73
CA ASP A 40 -13.08 -10.75 -3.69
C ASP A 40 -14.31 -11.36 -2.98
N TRP A 41 -14.10 -12.27 -2.04
CA TRP A 41 -15.18 -12.82 -1.22
C TRP A 41 -15.84 -11.75 -0.35
N TRP A 42 -15.07 -10.98 0.41
CA TRP A 42 -15.61 -9.97 1.33
C TRP A 42 -16.35 -8.85 0.60
N ILE A 43 -15.84 -8.38 -0.56
CA ILE A 43 -16.54 -7.36 -1.37
C ILE A 43 -17.92 -7.86 -1.81
N THR A 44 -18.04 -9.13 -2.16
CA THR A 44 -19.26 -9.69 -2.73
C THR A 44 -20.25 -10.19 -1.67
N HIS A 45 -19.79 -10.51 -0.47
CA HIS A 45 -20.60 -11.15 0.58
C HIS A 45 -20.86 -10.27 1.81
N ASP A 46 -20.10 -9.18 2.00
CA ASP A 46 -20.29 -8.26 3.12
C ASP A 46 -20.60 -6.84 2.64
N ALA A 47 -21.76 -6.32 3.05
CA ALA A 47 -22.24 -5.02 2.60
C ALA A 47 -21.38 -3.84 3.11
N GLU A 48 -20.75 -3.97 4.28
CA GLU A 48 -19.87 -2.93 4.83
C GLU A 48 -18.56 -2.87 4.05
N VAL A 49 -17.97 -4.03 3.75
CA VAL A 49 -16.77 -4.08 2.90
C VAL A 49 -17.08 -3.63 1.48
N GLY A 50 -18.22 -4.04 0.92
CA GLY A 50 -18.70 -3.57 -0.38
C GLY A 50 -18.90 -2.06 -0.45
N GLU A 51 -19.34 -1.42 0.64
CA GLU A 51 -19.48 0.04 0.71
C GLU A 51 -18.12 0.75 0.74
N ILE A 52 -17.16 0.25 1.54
CA ILE A 52 -15.79 0.79 1.57
C ILE A 52 -15.16 0.65 0.19
N TYR A 53 -15.37 -0.49 -0.48
CA TYR A 53 -14.90 -0.71 -1.84
C TYR A 53 -15.52 0.29 -2.81
N ALA A 54 -16.84 0.48 -2.81
CA ALA A 54 -17.51 1.47 -3.65
C ALA A 54 -17.00 2.91 -3.41
N PHE A 55 -16.70 3.27 -2.16
CA PHE A 55 -16.05 4.54 -1.85
C PHE A 55 -14.65 4.65 -2.49
N MET A 56 -13.86 3.58 -2.47
CA MET A 56 -12.53 3.55 -3.11
C MET A 56 -12.59 3.71 -4.64
N GLN A 57 -13.73 3.42 -5.27
CA GLN A 57 -13.96 3.65 -6.71
C GLN A 57 -14.41 5.08 -7.06
N SER A 58 -14.60 5.94 -6.05
CA SER A 58 -15.06 7.32 -6.25
C SER A 58 -14.02 8.22 -6.91
N ASN A 59 -14.48 9.26 -7.62
CA ASN A 59 -13.61 10.35 -8.10
C ASN A 59 -12.79 10.95 -6.97
N TYR A 60 -13.42 11.01 -5.80
CA TYR A 60 -12.83 11.54 -4.60
C TYR A 60 -11.62 10.70 -4.11
N ALA A 61 -11.75 9.37 -4.11
CA ALA A 61 -10.63 8.47 -3.83
C ALA A 61 -9.58 8.51 -4.95
N ASN A 62 -10.00 8.66 -6.21
CA ASN A 62 -9.10 8.84 -7.36
C ASN A 62 -8.28 10.15 -7.27
N ASP A 63 -8.86 11.25 -6.80
CA ASP A 63 -8.16 12.52 -6.63
C ASP A 63 -7.07 12.39 -5.56
N ALA A 64 -7.40 11.77 -4.41
CA ALA A 64 -6.41 11.45 -3.38
C ALA A 64 -5.32 10.50 -3.91
N TRP A 65 -5.68 9.47 -4.67
CA TRP A 65 -4.71 8.59 -5.32
C TRP A 65 -3.79 9.33 -6.28
N SER A 66 -4.33 10.22 -7.12
CA SER A 66 -3.58 11.03 -8.06
C SER A 66 -2.53 11.87 -7.32
N VAL A 67 -2.91 12.51 -6.20
CA VAL A 67 -1.95 13.22 -5.34
C VAL A 67 -0.87 12.26 -4.82
N LEU A 68 -1.22 11.06 -4.38
CA LEU A 68 -0.24 10.07 -3.91
C LEU A 68 0.77 9.70 -5.00
N VAL A 69 0.33 9.36 -6.21
CA VAL A 69 1.20 8.78 -7.25
C VAL A 69 1.93 9.79 -8.15
N THR A 70 1.50 11.04 -8.15
CA THR A 70 2.11 12.09 -8.98
C THR A 70 3.25 12.83 -8.29
N GLN A 71 3.66 12.41 -7.09
CA GLN A 71 4.77 13.02 -6.37
C GLN A 71 6.08 12.90 -7.19
N PRO A 72 6.83 14.00 -7.39
CA PRO A 72 8.11 13.97 -8.11
C PRO A 72 9.10 12.95 -7.54
N GLU A 73 9.11 12.79 -6.21
CA GLU A 73 9.97 11.84 -5.51
C GLU A 73 9.65 10.37 -5.90
N LEU A 74 8.38 10.05 -6.18
CA LEU A 74 7.99 8.73 -6.69
C LEU A 74 8.44 8.50 -8.13
N GLN A 75 8.55 9.54 -8.96
CA GLN A 75 9.09 9.39 -10.31
C GLN A 75 10.57 9.03 -10.28
N GLY A 76 11.33 9.66 -9.38
CA GLY A 76 12.75 9.35 -9.17
C GLY A 76 12.98 7.94 -8.65
N VAL A 77 12.20 7.52 -7.64
CA VAL A 77 12.23 6.15 -7.13
C VAL A 77 11.80 5.16 -8.21
N GLY A 78 10.70 5.44 -8.92
CA GLY A 78 10.17 4.58 -9.98
C GLY A 78 11.15 4.33 -11.10
N ALA A 79 11.84 5.36 -11.59
CA ALA A 79 12.89 5.21 -12.61
C ALA A 79 14.07 4.38 -12.09
N TRP A 80 14.47 4.58 -10.82
CA TRP A 80 15.57 3.83 -10.21
C TRP A 80 15.24 2.35 -10.01
N THR A 81 13.99 2.03 -9.62
CA THR A 81 13.50 0.66 -9.45
C THR A 81 13.26 -0.02 -10.79
N GLU A 82 12.76 0.69 -11.80
CA GLU A 82 12.50 0.16 -13.14
C GLU A 82 13.80 -0.27 -13.81
N ALA A 83 14.85 0.56 -13.74
CA ALA A 83 16.20 0.20 -14.17
C ALA A 83 16.77 -1.02 -13.41
N ARG A 84 16.12 -1.42 -12.31
CA ARG A 84 16.47 -2.55 -11.45
C ARG A 84 15.48 -3.71 -11.50
N GLY A 85 14.57 -3.68 -12.45
CA GLY A 85 13.61 -4.74 -12.64
C GLY A 85 12.50 -4.79 -11.63
N VAL A 86 12.13 -3.64 -11.11
CA VAL A 86 10.96 -3.45 -10.25
C VAL A 86 10.14 -2.32 -10.85
N ASN A 87 9.11 -2.67 -11.64
CA ASN A 87 8.27 -1.69 -12.31
C ASN A 87 7.17 -1.17 -11.38
N LEU A 88 7.48 -0.13 -10.61
CA LEU A 88 6.54 0.50 -9.68
C LEU A 88 5.27 0.96 -10.40
N ARG A 89 5.38 1.42 -11.64
CA ARG A 89 4.26 1.93 -12.42
C ARG A 89 3.24 0.83 -12.75
N ASP A 90 3.69 -0.35 -13.19
CA ASP A 90 2.79 -1.47 -13.48
C ASP A 90 1.98 -1.88 -12.26
N TYR A 91 2.57 -1.80 -11.06
CA TYR A 91 1.87 -2.07 -9.82
C TYR A 91 0.87 -0.97 -9.45
N LEU A 92 1.25 0.31 -9.60
CA LEU A 92 0.33 1.43 -9.38
C LEU A 92 -0.85 1.37 -10.36
N ASP A 93 -0.60 0.99 -11.61
CA ASP A 93 -1.63 0.80 -12.63
C ASP A 93 -2.51 -0.41 -12.31
N PHE A 94 -1.96 -1.50 -11.77
CA PHE A 94 -2.74 -2.64 -11.27
C PHE A 94 -3.65 -2.24 -10.11
N VAL A 95 -3.16 -1.47 -9.13
CA VAL A 95 -3.97 -0.96 -8.01
C VAL A 95 -5.07 -0.03 -8.54
N ALA A 96 -4.75 0.87 -9.46
CA ALA A 96 -5.72 1.73 -10.11
C ALA A 96 -6.81 0.93 -10.85
N ALA A 97 -6.41 -0.11 -11.60
CA ALA A 97 -7.33 -0.98 -12.33
C ALA A 97 -8.25 -1.78 -11.39
N MET A 98 -7.75 -2.19 -10.22
CA MET A 98 -8.55 -2.86 -9.19
C MET A 98 -9.72 -2.00 -8.71
N PHE A 99 -9.54 -0.67 -8.64
CA PHE A 99 -10.59 0.24 -8.18
C PHE A 99 -11.40 0.90 -9.29
N GLY A 100 -11.13 0.59 -10.57
CA GLY A 100 -12.05 0.86 -11.69
C GLY A 100 -12.61 2.29 -11.78
N TRP A 101 -11.81 3.33 -11.59
CA TRP A 101 -12.24 4.74 -11.65
C TRP A 101 -12.89 5.04 -13.03
N THR A 102 -14.22 5.15 -13.27
CA THR A 102 -15.39 5.91 -12.71
C THR A 102 -16.75 5.25 -13.14
N PRO A 103 -18.00 5.58 -12.64
CA PRO A 103 -18.46 6.35 -11.46
C PRO A 103 -19.42 5.63 -10.45
N LEU A 104 -19.71 6.36 -9.35
CA LEU A 104 -20.28 6.07 -8.00
C LEU A 104 -21.66 5.37 -7.81
N PRO A 105 -21.81 4.56 -6.71
CA PRO A 105 -23.07 4.36 -5.99
C PRO A 105 -23.22 5.27 -4.75
N ARG A 106 -24.48 5.47 -4.30
CA ARG A 106 -24.87 6.31 -3.15
C ARG A 106 -24.45 5.71 -1.81
N ALA A 107 -24.01 6.59 -0.91
CA ALA A 107 -23.73 6.28 0.50
C ALA A 107 -24.98 5.81 1.26
N VAL A 108 -24.81 4.79 2.11
CA VAL A 108 -25.80 4.34 3.10
C VAL A 108 -25.13 4.33 4.48
N ARG A 109 -25.91 4.42 5.56
CA ARG A 109 -25.39 4.62 6.91
C ARG A 109 -25.04 3.31 7.62
N ASN A 110 -23.85 3.33 8.24
CA ASN A 110 -23.45 2.72 9.53
C ASN A 110 -23.59 1.20 9.71
N GLY A 111 -22.54 0.46 9.30
CA GLY A 111 -22.08 -0.76 9.98
C GLY A 111 -20.94 -0.43 10.95
N LYS A 112 -20.85 -1.12 12.10
CA LYS A 112 -19.65 -1.03 12.94
C LYS A 112 -18.53 -1.73 12.17
N ALA A 113 -17.38 -1.06 11.98
CA ALA A 113 -16.06 -1.45 11.41
C ALA A 113 -15.48 -2.86 11.68
N ARG A 114 -16.31 -3.78 12.14
CA ARG A 114 -16.00 -5.13 12.53
C ARG A 114 -15.78 -5.98 11.28
N SER A 115 -16.51 -5.75 10.20
CA SER A 115 -16.35 -6.53 8.96
C SER A 115 -15.04 -6.18 8.26
N TRP A 116 -14.72 -4.89 8.11
CA TRP A 116 -13.40 -4.48 7.61
C TRP A 116 -12.25 -5.01 8.48
N ALA A 117 -12.37 -4.87 9.81
CA ALA A 117 -11.35 -5.37 10.73
C ALA A 117 -11.20 -6.91 10.66
N SER A 118 -12.29 -7.64 10.40
CA SER A 118 -12.30 -9.10 10.29
C SER A 118 -11.68 -9.56 8.98
N MET A 119 -12.02 -8.94 7.85
CA MET A 119 -11.33 -9.17 6.57
C MET A 119 -9.82 -8.92 6.73
N MET A 120 -9.44 -7.83 7.38
CA MET A 120 -8.04 -7.51 7.60
C MET A 120 -7.35 -8.46 8.60
N GLU A 121 -8.08 -9.14 9.48
CA GLU A 121 -7.55 -10.20 10.34
C GLU A 121 -7.37 -11.51 9.57
N GLU A 122 -8.29 -11.84 8.67
CA GLU A 122 -8.18 -12.99 7.78
C GLU A 122 -6.98 -12.85 6.84
N ILE A 123 -6.82 -11.67 6.20
CA ILE A 123 -5.62 -11.34 5.42
C ILE A 123 -4.34 -11.45 6.28
N ARG A 124 -4.40 -11.04 7.56
CA ARG A 124 -3.26 -11.21 8.48
C ARG A 124 -2.97 -12.66 8.80
N SER A 125 -3.96 -13.53 8.82
CA SER A 125 -3.77 -14.94 9.14
C SER A 125 -3.05 -15.71 8.04
N VAL A 126 -3.16 -15.24 6.79
CA VAL A 126 -2.51 -15.85 5.62
C VAL A 126 -1.19 -15.16 5.22
N THR A 127 -0.85 -14.03 5.84
CA THR A 127 0.38 -13.27 5.54
C THR A 127 1.36 -13.33 6.69
N ASP A 128 2.66 -13.47 6.39
CA ASP A 128 3.72 -13.47 7.41
C ASP A 128 4.46 -12.12 7.44
N THR A 129 3.76 -11.12 7.99
CA THR A 129 4.35 -9.79 8.19
C THR A 129 5.59 -9.81 9.12
N PRO A 130 5.61 -10.56 10.24
CA PRO A 130 6.81 -10.67 11.07
C PRO A 130 8.03 -11.20 10.31
N GLY A 131 7.87 -12.26 9.52
CA GLY A 131 8.95 -12.81 8.69
C GLY A 131 9.43 -11.82 7.63
N ALA A 132 8.52 -11.14 6.95
CA ALA A 132 8.86 -10.09 5.99
C ALA A 132 9.66 -8.94 6.63
N LEU A 133 9.32 -8.55 7.87
CA LEU A 133 10.04 -7.52 8.62
C LEU A 133 11.46 -7.97 9.00
N VAL A 134 11.62 -9.23 9.39
CA VAL A 134 12.95 -9.79 9.68
C VAL A 134 13.82 -9.72 8.42
N LEU A 135 13.32 -10.25 7.30
CA LEU A 135 14.04 -10.25 6.03
C LEU A 135 14.35 -8.82 5.53
N ALA A 136 13.40 -7.89 5.63
CA ALA A 136 13.62 -6.50 5.26
C ALA A 136 14.76 -5.87 6.07
N ASN A 137 14.81 -6.13 7.39
CA ASN A 137 15.91 -5.64 8.24
C ASN A 137 17.25 -6.30 7.91
N GLU A 138 17.26 -7.57 7.53
CA GLU A 138 18.46 -8.26 7.05
C GLU A 138 19.00 -7.62 5.77
N PHE A 139 18.12 -7.32 4.79
CA PHE A 139 18.52 -6.58 3.59
C PHE A 139 19.05 -5.19 3.93
N ILE A 140 18.35 -4.43 4.78
CA ILE A 140 18.79 -3.09 5.24
C ILE A 140 20.19 -3.13 5.87
N ALA A 141 20.50 -4.18 6.63
CA ALA A 141 21.81 -4.36 7.27
C ALA A 141 22.89 -4.91 6.32
N THR A 142 22.51 -5.44 5.16
CA THR A 142 23.42 -6.12 4.23
C THR A 142 24.16 -5.11 3.34
N PRO A 143 25.50 -5.05 3.37
CA PRO A 143 26.27 -4.19 2.48
C PRO A 143 26.02 -4.54 1.01
N GLY A 144 25.69 -3.52 0.20
CA GLY A 144 25.42 -3.68 -1.23
C GLY A 144 24.01 -4.16 -1.57
N SER A 145 23.12 -4.31 -0.58
CA SER A 145 21.69 -4.54 -0.83
C SER A 145 21.07 -3.34 -1.56
N GLU A 146 20.34 -3.62 -2.64
CA GLU A 146 19.61 -2.59 -3.38
C GLU A 146 18.31 -2.24 -2.67
N PHE A 147 17.70 -3.20 -1.95
CA PHE A 147 16.60 -2.91 -1.04
C PHE A 147 17.02 -1.93 0.07
N ALA A 148 18.25 -2.04 0.61
CA ALA A 148 18.77 -1.05 1.56
C ALA A 148 18.94 0.35 0.94
N GLU A 149 19.29 0.43 -0.35
CA GLU A 149 19.32 1.71 -1.08
C GLU A 149 17.91 2.28 -1.29
N LEU A 150 16.96 1.46 -1.72
CA LEU A 150 15.55 1.84 -1.85
C LEU A 150 14.98 2.32 -0.51
N TYR A 151 15.31 1.64 0.59
CA TYR A 151 14.92 2.04 1.94
C TYR A 151 15.44 3.44 2.27
N ARG A 152 16.72 3.72 2.03
CA ARG A 152 17.33 5.04 2.26
C ARG A 152 16.73 6.14 1.37
N MET A 153 16.56 5.87 0.07
CA MET A 153 15.88 6.80 -0.85
C MET A 153 14.47 7.13 -0.35
N THR A 154 13.76 6.13 0.16
CA THR A 154 12.44 6.33 0.74
C THR A 154 12.54 7.16 2.02
N GLN A 155 13.47 6.85 2.94
CA GLN A 155 13.70 7.65 4.16
C GLN A 155 13.94 9.13 3.84
N ASP A 156 14.73 9.43 2.81
CA ASP A 156 15.04 10.79 2.37
C ASP A 156 13.81 11.52 1.79
N ALA A 157 12.82 10.77 1.31
CA ALA A 157 11.54 11.30 0.83
C ALA A 157 10.54 11.67 1.96
N ARG A 158 10.96 11.68 3.24
CA ARG A 158 10.12 12.13 4.38
C ARG A 158 9.40 13.47 4.14
N PRO A 159 10.05 14.52 3.60
CA PRO A 159 9.37 15.79 3.36
C PRO A 159 8.24 15.64 2.33
N ALA A 160 8.43 14.81 1.31
CA ALA A 160 7.42 14.50 0.31
C ALA A 160 6.24 13.78 0.95
N PHE A 161 6.51 12.72 1.72
CA PHE A 161 5.49 12.01 2.47
C PHE A 161 4.70 12.95 3.38
N THR A 162 5.39 13.83 4.11
CA THR A 162 4.75 14.79 5.01
C THR A 162 3.85 15.77 4.26
N ARG A 163 4.31 16.28 3.11
CA ARG A 163 3.52 17.16 2.23
C ARG A 163 2.26 16.45 1.74
N THR A 164 2.41 15.24 1.22
CA THR A 164 1.31 14.42 0.72
C THR A 164 0.31 14.07 1.81
N MET A 165 0.76 13.68 2.99
CA MET A 165 -0.13 13.40 4.12
C MET A 165 -0.87 14.65 4.60
N ASN A 166 -0.35 15.85 4.37
CA ASN A 166 -1.02 17.10 4.70
C ASN A 166 -1.86 17.67 3.55
N ASP A 167 -1.90 17.00 2.40
CA ASP A 167 -2.71 17.43 1.27
C ASP A 167 -4.21 17.36 1.64
N PRO A 168 -5.02 18.38 1.31
CA PRO A 168 -6.44 18.41 1.66
C PRO A 168 -7.24 17.21 1.13
N GLU A 169 -6.93 16.72 -0.07
CA GLU A 169 -7.64 15.58 -0.66
C GLU A 169 -7.25 14.28 0.04
N VAL A 170 -5.95 14.11 0.35
CA VAL A 170 -5.48 12.96 1.15
C VAL A 170 -6.05 12.98 2.57
N GLN A 171 -6.13 14.15 3.21
CA GLN A 171 -6.68 14.30 4.56
C GLN A 171 -8.16 13.99 4.64
N ARG A 172 -8.94 14.51 3.69
CA ARG A 172 -10.37 14.20 3.59
C ARG A 172 -10.58 12.70 3.32
N TRP A 173 -9.67 12.04 2.58
CA TRP A 173 -9.82 10.63 2.19
C TRP A 173 -9.50 9.73 3.37
N ALA A 174 -8.42 10.05 4.07
CA ALA A 174 -8.10 9.47 5.35
C ALA A 174 -9.24 9.66 6.38
N ALA A 175 -9.87 10.84 6.45
CA ALA A 175 -11.00 11.10 7.35
C ALA A 175 -12.20 10.20 7.04
N GLN A 176 -12.52 10.00 5.76
CA GLN A 176 -13.62 9.13 5.36
C GLN A 176 -13.31 7.65 5.65
N LEU A 177 -12.09 7.20 5.40
CA LEU A 177 -11.65 5.84 5.79
C LEU A 177 -11.71 5.64 7.31
N ARG A 178 -11.30 6.63 8.11
CA ARG A 178 -11.48 6.61 9.57
C ARG A 178 -12.95 6.53 9.96
N ALA A 179 -13.85 7.19 9.23
CA ALA A 179 -15.30 7.13 9.48
C ALA A 179 -15.87 5.72 9.22
N PHE A 180 -15.29 4.97 8.28
CA PHE A 180 -15.55 3.55 8.09
C PHE A 180 -14.86 2.65 9.14
N GLY A 181 -14.07 3.24 10.03
CA GLY A 181 -13.31 2.57 11.09
C GLY A 181 -12.04 1.85 10.60
N VAL A 182 -11.51 2.25 9.45
CA VAL A 182 -10.17 1.86 9.01
C VAL A 182 -9.13 2.52 9.93
N ASP A 183 -8.19 1.73 10.45
CA ASP A 183 -7.07 2.20 11.29
C ASP A 183 -6.01 2.93 10.44
N ILE A 184 -6.33 4.16 9.99
CA ILE A 184 -5.39 4.99 9.24
C ILE A 184 -4.25 5.47 10.12
N ASP A 185 -4.54 5.95 11.33
CA ASP A 185 -3.53 6.55 12.21
C ASP A 185 -2.49 5.53 12.68
N GLY A 186 -2.94 4.34 13.09
CA GLY A 186 -2.03 3.26 13.43
C GLY A 186 -1.21 2.82 12.22
N THR A 187 -1.77 2.88 11.01
CA THR A 187 -1.05 2.53 9.78
C THR A 187 0.05 3.53 9.45
N VAL A 188 -0.26 4.83 9.53
CA VAL A 188 0.72 5.91 9.34
C VAL A 188 1.82 5.83 10.39
N ALA A 189 1.47 5.64 11.67
CA ALA A 189 2.45 5.53 12.75
C ALA A 189 3.41 4.34 12.56
N ARG A 190 2.90 3.20 12.07
CA ARG A 190 3.73 2.02 11.77
C ARG A 190 4.69 2.28 10.62
N LEU A 191 4.25 2.97 9.57
CA LEU A 191 5.09 3.34 8.44
C LEU A 191 6.19 4.32 8.87
N GLN A 192 5.83 5.36 9.63
CA GLN A 192 6.79 6.31 10.19
C GLN A 192 7.82 5.61 11.06
N SER A 193 7.38 4.70 11.94
CA SER A 193 8.28 3.93 12.79
C SER A 193 9.24 3.05 12.00
N PHE A 194 8.80 2.45 10.89
CA PHE A 194 9.67 1.62 10.06
C PHE A 194 10.79 2.43 9.41
N PHE A 195 10.48 3.62 8.88
CA PHE A 195 11.46 4.51 8.27
C PHE A 195 12.22 5.40 9.27
N GLY A 196 11.93 5.29 10.56
CA GLY A 196 12.54 6.12 11.60
C GLY A 196 12.12 7.61 11.54
N TRP A 197 10.93 7.91 11.03
CA TRP A 197 10.39 9.26 10.89
C TRP A 197 9.68 9.80 12.13
N ASN A 198 10.11 9.35 13.31
CA ASN A 198 9.57 9.79 14.59
C ASN A 198 9.77 11.31 14.79
#